data_AF-A0A6G1YVM1-F1
#
_entry.id   AF-A0A6G1YVM1-F1
#
_cell.length_a   1.000
_cell.length_b   1.000
_cell.length_c   1.000
_cell.angle_alpha   90.00
_cell.angle_beta   90.00
_cell.angle_gamma   90.00
#
_symmetry.space_group_name_H-M   'P 1'
#
loop_
_entity.id
_entity.type
_entity.pdbx_description
1 polymer ?
#
loop_
_entity_poly.entity_id
_entity_poly.type
_entity_poly.pdbx_seq_one_letter_code
_entity_poly.pdbx_strand_id
1 'polypeptide(L)'
;MSSSHYHIPAEMKEANEIKFVHMECCSAEEIKKNLLSYAQNQIRFYHDIIDLVNDTNIKNIKDFEMKYGDYEEVSQGIRIDRDAYIASLISELKKR
;
A
#
# COMPACT_ATOMS: atom_id res chain seq x y z
N MET A 1 -4.98 16.63 22.66
CA MET A 1 -4.69 15.52 21.74
C MET A 1 -5.22 15.92 20.38
N SER A 2 -4.37 16.06 19.37
CA SER A 2 -4.82 16.43 18.02
C SER A 2 -5.55 15.23 17.41
N SER A 3 -6.83 15.40 17.08
CA SER A 3 -7.59 14.41 16.34
C SER A 3 -7.20 14.50 14.87
N SER A 4 -6.63 13.43 14.32
CA SER A 4 -6.41 13.28 12.87
C SER A 4 -7.73 13.44 12.11
N HIS A 5 -7.72 14.13 10.97
CA HIS A 5 -8.87 14.22 10.08
C HIS A 5 -9.11 12.91 9.32
N TYR A 6 -8.07 12.07 9.21
CA TYR A 6 -8.16 10.77 8.57
C TYR A 6 -8.02 9.65 9.61
N HIS A 7 -8.84 8.60 9.46
CA HIS A 7 -8.76 7.41 10.29
C HIS A 7 -7.66 6.43 9.84
N ILE A 8 -6.96 6.75 8.75
CA ILE A 8 -5.93 5.90 8.14
C ILE A 8 -4.59 6.64 8.22
N PRO A 9 -3.54 6.04 8.82
CA PRO A 9 -2.23 6.66 8.88
C PRO A 9 -1.50 6.57 7.53
N ALA A 10 -0.65 7.55 7.23
CA ALA A 10 0.34 7.47 6.15
C ALA A 10 1.55 6.63 6.57
N GLU A 11 2.10 5.88 5.61
CA GLU A 11 3.41 5.25 5.75
C GLU A 11 4.54 6.25 5.47
N MET A 12 5.57 6.27 6.31
CA MET A 12 6.82 6.99 6.08
C MET A 12 7.97 6.00 6.13
N LYS A 13 8.76 5.94 5.05
CA LYS A 13 9.96 5.11 4.99
C LYS A 13 11.15 5.92 5.50
N GLU A 14 11.66 5.54 6.66
CA GLU A 14 12.97 5.96 7.16
C GLU A 14 14.02 4.88 6.84
N ALA A 15 15.31 5.21 7.00
CA ALA A 15 16.44 4.44 6.46
C ALA A 15 16.37 2.92 6.70
N ASN A 16 15.82 2.48 7.84
CA ASN A 16 15.65 1.06 8.18
C ASN A 16 14.26 0.69 8.73
N GLU A 17 13.30 1.61 8.74
CA GLU A 17 12.01 1.41 9.42
C GLU A 17 10.86 2.05 8.65
N ILE A 18 9.68 1.45 8.77
CA ILE A 18 8.42 2.03 8.32
C ILE A 18 7.74 2.62 9.55
N LYS A 19 7.48 3.93 9.52
CA LYS A 19 6.70 4.64 10.54
C LYS A 19 5.30 4.93 10.01
N PHE A 20 4.32 4.88 10.89
CA PHE A 20 2.95 5.29 10.59
C PHE A 20 2.69 6.63 11.26
N VAL A 21 2.28 7.62 10.46
CA VAL A 21 2.01 8.99 10.93
C VAL A 21 0.63 9.45 10.47
N HIS A 22 0.10 10.53 11.05
CA HIS A 22 -1.07 11.19 10.48
C HIS A 22 -0.71 11.76 9.10
N MET A 23 -1.65 11.68 8.16
CA MET A 23 -1.46 12.15 6.77
C MET A 23 -1.03 13.62 6.72
N GLU A 24 -1.57 14.42 7.62
CA GLU A 24 -1.32 15.85 7.81
C GLU A 24 0.14 16.13 8.21
N CYS A 25 0.81 15.15 8.83
CA CYS A 25 2.20 15.25 9.25
C CYS A 25 3.19 14.99 8.10
N CYS A 26 2.76 14.36 7.00
CA CYS A 26 3.62 14.14 5.84
C CYS A 26 3.82 15.43 5.05
N SER A 27 5.00 15.68 4.50
CA SER A 27 5.24 16.71 3.48
C SER A 27 4.57 16.36 2.14
N ALA A 28 4.41 17.35 1.27
CA ALA A 28 3.86 17.12 -0.08
C ALA A 28 4.71 16.12 -0.89
N GLU A 29 6.03 16.15 -0.74
CA GLU A 29 6.94 15.22 -1.42
C GLU A 29 6.83 13.79 -0.87
N GLU A 30 6.61 13.62 0.42
CA GLU A 30 6.34 12.30 1.02
C GLU A 30 5.00 11.74 0.55
N ILE A 31 3.96 12.56 0.49
CA ILE A 31 2.66 12.16 -0.07
C ILE A 31 2.80 11.71 -1.52
N LYS A 32 3.52 12.47 -2.36
CA LYS A 32 3.80 12.09 -3.76
C LYS A 32 4.58 10.77 -3.85
N LYS A 33 5.61 10.59 -3.02
CA LYS A 33 6.39 9.34 -2.96
C LYS A 33 5.52 8.15 -2.58
N ASN A 34 4.61 8.31 -1.61
CA ASN A 34 3.69 7.27 -1.20
C ASN A 34 2.72 6.89 -2.33
N LEU A 35 2.10 7.88 -2.96
CA LEU A 35 1.20 7.65 -4.11
C LEU A 35 1.92 6.94 -5.26
N LEU A 36 3.14 7.37 -5.59
CA LEU A 36 3.94 6.74 -6.65
C LEU A 36 4.35 5.30 -6.30
N SER A 37 4.86 5.08 -5.08
CA SER A 37 5.23 3.74 -4.61
C SER A 37 4.02 2.80 -4.63
N TYR A 38 2.84 3.31 -4.26
CA TYR A 38 1.60 2.55 -4.27
C TYR A 38 1.20 2.15 -5.70
N ALA A 39 1.18 3.11 -6.63
CA ALA A 39 0.86 2.84 -8.02
C ALA A 39 1.82 1.82 -8.65
N GLN A 40 3.13 1.94 -8.39
CA GLN A 40 4.13 1.00 -8.88
C GLN A 40 3.97 -0.40 -8.27
N ASN A 41 3.64 -0.50 -6.98
CA ASN A 41 3.34 -1.78 -6.33
C ASN A 41 2.11 -2.45 -6.96
N GLN A 42 1.06 -1.67 -7.23
CA GLN A 42 -0.17 -2.17 -7.82
C GLN A 42 0.04 -2.66 -9.26
N ILE A 43 0.82 -1.93 -10.06
CA ILE A 43 1.23 -2.36 -11.41
C ILE A 43 1.98 -3.70 -11.34
N ARG A 44 2.98 -3.82 -10.45
CA ARG A 44 3.73 -5.08 -10.27
C ARG A 44 2.83 -6.24 -9.88
N PHE A 45 1.94 -6.03 -8.92
CA PHE A 45 1.01 -7.06 -8.46
C PHE A 45 0.12 -7.57 -9.61
N TYR A 46 -0.42 -6.67 -10.44
CA TYR A 46 -1.23 -7.09 -11.57
C TYR A 46 -0.43 -7.81 -12.67
N HIS A 47 0.82 -7.40 -12.92
CA HIS A 47 1.70 -8.14 -13.80
C HIS A 47 1.94 -9.56 -13.30
N ASP A 48 2.25 -9.72 -12.01
CA ASP A 48 2.49 -11.04 -11.42
C ASP A 48 1.25 -11.94 -11.49
N ILE A 49 0.04 -11.36 -11.34
CA ILE A 49 -1.23 -12.10 -11.55
C ILE A 49 -1.35 -12.56 -13.01
N ILE A 50 -1.09 -11.66 -13.96
CA ILE A 50 -1.17 -11.98 -15.39
C ILE A 50 -0.20 -13.11 -15.72
N ASP A 51 1.04 -13.03 -15.22
CA ASP A 51 2.07 -14.04 -15.44
C ASP A 51 1.68 -15.39 -14.80
N LEU A 52 1.14 -15.37 -13.58
CA LEU A 52 0.63 -16.56 -12.90
C LEU A 52 -0.51 -17.24 -13.69
N VAL A 53 -1.44 -16.44 -14.25
CA VAL A 53 -2.56 -16.96 -15.04
C VAL A 53 -2.10 -17.50 -16.40
N ASN A 54 -1.11 -16.86 -17.02
CA ASN A 54 -0.57 -17.31 -18.31
C ASN A 54 0.24 -18.62 -18.19
N ASP A 55 0.95 -18.82 -17.08
CA ASP A 55 1.71 -20.04 -16.78
C ASP A 55 1.33 -20.59 -15.39
N THR A 56 0.11 -21.11 -15.30
CA THR A 56 -0.39 -21.65 -14.04
C THR A 56 0.20 -23.02 -13.73
N ASN A 57 1.07 -23.07 -12.73
CA ASN A 57 1.58 -24.31 -12.15
C ASN A 57 1.81 -24.17 -10.64
N ILE A 58 1.96 -25.30 -9.94
CA ILE A 58 2.07 -25.35 -8.47
C ILE A 58 3.27 -24.52 -7.96
N LYS A 59 4.37 -24.47 -8.70
CA LYS A 59 5.55 -23.69 -8.30
C LYS A 59 5.22 -22.19 -8.35
N ASN A 60 4.66 -21.71 -9.46
CA ASN A 60 4.32 -20.29 -9.63
C ASN A 60 3.24 -19.84 -8.63
N ILE A 61 2.27 -20.72 -8.28
CA ILE A 61 1.29 -20.45 -7.23
C ILE A 61 1.99 -20.24 -5.88
N LYS A 62 2.89 -21.15 -5.49
CA LYS A 62 3.64 -21.04 -4.23
C LYS A 62 4.56 -19.82 -4.19
N ASP A 63 5.22 -19.50 -5.30
CA ASP A 63 6.08 -18.31 -5.40
C ASP A 63 5.25 -17.01 -5.24
N PHE A 64 4.02 -17.00 -5.77
CA PHE A 64 3.09 -15.87 -5.61
C PHE A 64 2.59 -15.75 -4.16
N GLU A 65 2.16 -16.85 -3.56
CA GLU A 65 1.72 -16.90 -2.15
C GLU A 65 2.86 -16.48 -1.20
N MET A 66 4.08 -16.95 -1.42
CA MET A 66 5.25 -16.54 -0.62
C MET A 66 5.53 -15.03 -0.71
N LYS A 67 5.19 -14.40 -1.85
CA LYS A 67 5.42 -12.96 -2.06
C LYS A 67 4.31 -12.08 -1.48
N TYR A 68 3.06 -12.52 -1.56
CA TYR A 68 1.88 -11.70 -1.25
C TYR A 68 1.07 -12.17 -0.04
N GLY A 69 1.40 -13.33 0.52
CA GLY A 69 0.66 -14.02 1.56
C GLY A 69 -0.41 -14.95 0.97
N ASP A 70 -0.75 -15.99 1.72
CA ASP A 70 -1.88 -16.85 1.41
C ASP A 70 -3.23 -16.18 1.82
N TYR A 71 -4.34 -16.83 1.49
CA TYR A 71 -5.66 -16.30 1.81
C TYR A 71 -5.88 -16.10 3.31
N GLU A 72 -5.40 -17.02 4.16
CA GLU A 72 -5.59 -16.93 5.61
C GLU A 72 -4.79 -15.75 6.18
N GLU A 73 -3.51 -15.64 5.80
CA GLU A 73 -2.61 -14.55 6.19
C GLU A 73 -3.16 -13.18 5.77
N VAL A 74 -3.61 -13.06 4.51
CA VAL A 74 -4.17 -11.80 3.99
C VAL A 74 -5.50 -11.46 4.67
N SER A 75 -6.33 -12.45 4.97
CA SER A 75 -7.64 -12.24 5.61
C SER A 75 -7.53 -11.80 7.08
N GLN A 76 -6.46 -12.21 7.77
CA GLN A 76 -6.20 -11.87 9.17
C GLN A 76 -5.44 -10.54 9.33
N GLY A 77 -4.87 -9.99 8.26
CA GLY A 77 -4.17 -8.71 8.26
C GLY A 77 -5.09 -7.49 8.47
N ILE A 78 -4.48 -6.34 8.77
CA ILE A 78 -5.21 -5.06 8.83
C ILE A 78 -5.71 -4.72 7.42
N ARG A 79 -7.03 -4.79 7.22
CA ARG A 79 -7.67 -4.36 5.98
C ARG A 79 -7.67 -2.83 5.91
N ILE A 80 -6.65 -2.27 5.27
CA ILE A 80 -6.68 -0.87 4.84
C ILE A 80 -7.50 -0.82 3.55
N ASP A 81 -8.58 -0.05 3.57
CA ASP A 81 -9.26 0.32 2.33
C ASP A 81 -8.30 1.21 1.51
N ARG A 82 -7.75 0.60 0.46
CA ARG A 82 -6.72 1.17 -0.39
C ARG A 82 -7.24 2.39 -1.16
N ASP A 83 -8.50 2.36 -1.58
CA ASP A 83 -9.11 3.48 -2.31
C ASP A 83 -9.34 4.65 -1.36
N ALA A 84 -9.81 4.38 -0.15
CA ALA A 84 -9.95 5.39 0.90
C ALA A 84 -8.58 5.99 1.30
N TYR A 85 -7.54 5.15 1.39
CA TYR A 85 -6.17 5.60 1.67
C TYR A 85 -5.64 6.54 0.58
N ILE A 86 -5.76 6.15 -0.70
CA ILE A 86 -5.32 6.97 -1.84
C ILE A 86 -6.12 8.27 -1.90
N ALA A 87 -7.44 8.20 -1.74
CA ALA A 87 -8.30 9.38 -1.73
C ALA A 87 -7.92 10.35 -0.61
N SER A 88 -7.56 9.83 0.57
CA SER A 88 -7.08 10.62 1.71
C SER A 88 -5.76 11.32 1.40
N LEU A 89 -4.78 10.61 0.83
CA LEU A 89 -3.50 11.19 0.40
C LEU A 89 -3.70 12.28 -0.67
N ILE A 90 -4.58 12.06 -1.65
CA ILE A 90 -4.89 13.06 -2.70
C ILE A 90 -5.58 14.27 -2.09
N SER A 91 -6.56 14.06 -1.20
CA SER A 91 -7.23 15.13 -0.46
C SER A 91 -6.21 15.98 0.31
N GLU A 92 -5.26 15.33 0.99
CA GLU A 92 -4.22 16.03 1.74
C GLU A 92 -3.22 16.76 0.85
N LEU A 93 -2.86 16.18 -0.31
CA LEU A 93 -2.01 16.84 -1.30
C LEU A 93 -2.66 18.11 -1.85
N LYS A 94 -3.99 18.12 -2.05
CA LYS A 94 -4.74 19.29 -2.55
C LYS A 94 -4.76 20.47 -1.59
N LYS A 95 -4.51 20.25 -0.30
CA LYS A 95 -4.48 21.32 0.72
C LYS A 95 -3.12 22.04 0.79
N ARG A 96 -2.11 21.55 0.06
CA ARG A 96 -0.73 22.04 0.07
C ARG A 96 -0.39 22.74 -1.23
#